data_AF-A0A942P0Y1-F1
#
_entry.id   AF-A0A942P0Y1-F1
#
_cell.length_a   1.000
_cell.length_b   1.000
_cell.length_c   1.000
_cell.angle_alpha   90.00
_cell.angle_beta   90.00
_cell.angle_gamma   90.00
#
_symmetry.space_group_name_H-M   'P 1'
#
loop_
_entity.id
_entity.type
_entity.pdbx_description
1 polymer ?
#
loop_
_entity_poly.entity_id
_entity_poly.type
_entity_poly.pdbx_seq_one_letter_code
_entity_poly.pdbx_strand_id
1 'polypeptide(L)'
;MKRIILLAVTLSLYVLASAQNQQSIIKAEALKMAKALAAMDLEAYASYSWPALVNDPESKQKIKAAADSADKYRKQFNIKVKSIIIGNPSTVVTHNGVMQAAIPQTIAVEALMGSIETETTLIALSTD
;
A
#
# COMPACT_ATOMS: atom_id res chain seq x y z
N MET A 1 -26.37 0.73 -41.49
CA MET A 1 -25.37 -0.24 -40.97
C MET A 1 -24.05 0.42 -40.53
N LYS A 2 -23.35 1.20 -41.37
CA LYS A 2 -22.08 1.87 -41.00
C LYS A 2 -22.14 2.77 -39.73
N ARG A 3 -23.26 3.46 -39.48
CA ARG A 3 -23.44 4.34 -38.30
C ARG A 3 -23.64 3.57 -36.97
N ILE A 4 -24.19 2.36 -37.01
CA ILE A 4 -24.42 1.53 -35.83
C ILE A 4 -23.11 0.86 -35.39
N ILE A 5 -22.28 0.46 -36.37
CA ILE A 5 -20.94 -0.08 -36.11
C ILE A 5 -20.04 0.99 -35.48
N LEU A 6 -20.11 2.23 -35.97
CA LEU A 6 -19.30 3.32 -35.39
C LEU A 6 -19.68 3.61 -33.93
N LEU A 7 -20.98 3.54 -33.59
CA LEU A 7 -21.48 3.78 -32.23
C LEU A 7 -21.11 2.65 -31.26
N ALA A 8 -21.11 1.40 -31.73
CA ALA A 8 -20.72 0.24 -30.93
C ALA A 8 -19.20 0.22 -30.63
N VAL A 9 -18.38 0.70 -31.57
CA VAL A 9 -16.92 0.83 -31.40
C VAL A 9 -16.56 1.97 -30.44
N THR A 10 -17.26 3.11 -30.49
CA THR A 10 -17.01 4.18 -29.50
C THR A 10 -17.46 3.78 -28.11
N LEU A 11 -18.60 3.10 -27.94
CA LEU A 11 -19.09 2.69 -26.62
C LEU A 11 -18.19 1.67 -25.93
N SER A 12 -17.53 0.79 -26.70
CA SER A 12 -16.60 -0.22 -26.16
C SER A 12 -15.26 0.38 -25.71
N LEU A 13 -14.85 1.54 -26.25
CA LEU A 13 -13.63 2.25 -25.81
C LEU A 13 -13.79 2.93 -24.44
N TYR A 14 -15.00 3.33 -24.05
CA TYR A 14 -15.23 3.98 -22.75
C TYR A 14 -15.15 3.03 -21.55
N VAL A 15 -15.46 1.73 -21.74
CA VAL A 15 -15.48 0.75 -20.64
C VAL A 15 -14.07 0.34 -20.20
N LEU A 16 -13.07 0.42 -21.09
CA LEU A 16 -11.68 0.06 -20.77
C LEU A 16 -10.94 1.12 -19.94
N ALA A 17 -11.39 2.38 -19.97
CA ALA A 17 -10.70 3.48 -19.30
C ALA A 17 -10.90 3.51 -17.78
N SER A 18 -11.98 2.92 -17.24
CA SER A 18 -12.31 2.98 -15.81
C SER A 18 -11.50 1.99 -14.96
N ALA A 19 -11.16 0.81 -15.49
CA ALA A 19 -10.45 -0.25 -14.76
C ALA A 19 -8.96 0.11 -14.48
N GLN A 20 -8.31 0.84 -15.40
CA GLN A 20 -6.90 1.23 -15.26
C GLN A 20 -6.69 2.33 -14.19
N ASN A 21 -7.75 3.09 -13.86
CA ASN A 21 -7.67 4.21 -12.94
C ASN A 21 -7.45 3.72 -11.48
N GLN A 22 -8.17 2.68 -11.05
CA GLN A 22 -8.14 2.22 -9.66
C GLN A 22 -6.79 1.64 -9.24
N GLN A 23 -6.14 0.83 -10.07
CA GLN A 23 -4.81 0.29 -9.76
C GLN A 23 -3.75 1.39 -9.63
N SER A 24 -3.86 2.45 -10.44
CA SER A 24 -2.95 3.60 -10.38
C SER A 24 -3.13 4.38 -9.08
N ILE A 25 -4.38 4.57 -8.63
CA ILE A 25 -4.69 5.20 -7.34
C ILE A 25 -4.14 4.37 -6.18
N ILE A 26 -4.42 3.06 -6.17
CA ILE A 26 -3.96 2.14 -5.12
C ILE A 26 -2.42 2.17 -5.02
N LYS A 27 -1.72 2.14 -6.16
CA LYS A 27 -0.27 2.24 -6.20
C LYS A 27 0.23 3.58 -5.66
N ALA A 28 -0.44 4.69 -6.00
CA ALA A 28 -0.08 6.01 -5.50
C ALA A 28 -0.22 6.11 -3.97
N GLU A 29 -1.28 5.55 -3.39
CA GLU A 29 -1.44 5.51 -1.93
C GLU A 29 -0.39 4.61 -1.26
N ALA A 30 -0.11 3.44 -1.82
CA ALA A 30 0.95 2.56 -1.33
C ALA A 30 2.35 3.22 -1.39
N LEU A 31 2.62 4.05 -2.41
CA LEU A 31 3.86 4.84 -2.49
C LEU A 31 3.93 5.93 -1.42
N LYS A 32 2.81 6.58 -1.09
CA LYS A 32 2.77 7.55 0.02
C LYS A 32 3.03 6.86 1.37
N MET A 33 2.43 5.69 1.59
CA MET A 33 2.70 4.84 2.75
C MET A 33 4.19 4.46 2.83
N ALA A 34 4.77 3.98 1.72
CA ALA A 34 6.20 3.65 1.65
C ALA A 34 7.09 4.85 1.97
N LYS A 35 6.73 6.05 1.49
CA LYS A 35 7.45 7.29 1.80
C LYS A 35 7.40 7.62 3.30
N ALA A 36 6.25 7.44 3.95
CA ALA A 36 6.12 7.62 5.39
C ALA A 36 7.06 6.67 6.15
N LEU A 37 7.10 5.39 5.78
CA LEU A 37 8.00 4.41 6.39
C LEU A 37 9.48 4.77 6.17
N ALA A 38 9.87 5.15 4.94
CA ALA A 38 11.24 5.55 4.63
C ALA A 38 11.67 6.81 5.41
N ALA A 39 10.74 7.74 5.63
CA ALA A 39 10.96 8.94 6.43
C ALA A 39 10.94 8.68 7.95
N MET A 40 10.68 7.45 8.38
CA MET A 40 10.45 7.08 9.78
C MET A 40 9.27 7.82 10.41
N ASP A 41 8.32 8.29 9.59
CA ASP A 41 7.05 8.85 10.05
C ASP A 41 6.09 7.70 10.35
N LEU A 42 6.30 7.08 11.52
CA LEU A 42 5.56 5.88 11.93
C LEU A 42 4.10 6.19 12.26
N GLU A 43 3.76 7.45 12.57
CA GLU A 43 2.38 7.88 12.78
C GLU A 43 1.63 7.96 11.45
N ALA A 44 2.21 8.62 10.44
CA ALA A 44 1.63 8.64 9.11
C ALA A 44 1.57 7.23 8.49
N TYR A 45 2.61 6.41 8.69
CA TYR A 45 2.60 5.01 8.25
C TYR A 45 1.47 4.21 8.90
N ALA A 46 1.28 4.35 10.22
CA ALA A 46 0.23 3.65 10.95
C ALA A 46 -1.18 4.02 10.46
N SER A 47 -1.39 5.24 9.97
CA SER A 47 -2.68 5.71 9.46
C SER A 47 -3.20 4.94 8.23
N TYR A 48 -2.32 4.22 7.53
CA TYR A 48 -2.69 3.33 6.42
C TYR A 48 -3.20 1.96 6.89
N SER A 49 -3.24 1.70 8.19
CA SER A 49 -3.85 0.51 8.75
C SER A 49 -5.38 0.59 8.69
N TRP A 50 -6.05 -0.55 8.82
CA TRP A 50 -7.51 -0.60 8.80
C TRP A 50 -8.14 0.34 9.86
N PRO A 51 -9.15 1.18 9.52
CA PRO A 51 -9.68 2.23 10.40
C PRO A 51 -10.09 1.74 11.79
N ALA A 52 -10.67 0.53 11.89
CA ALA A 52 -11.08 -0.02 13.18
C ALA A 52 -9.90 -0.26 14.14
N LEU A 53 -8.69 -0.47 13.62
CA LEU A 53 -7.47 -0.68 14.44
C LEU A 53 -6.84 0.64 14.90
N VAL A 54 -6.95 1.70 14.10
CA VAL A 54 -6.34 3.01 14.44
C VAL A 54 -7.25 3.89 15.30
N ASN A 55 -8.57 3.65 15.23
CA ASN A 55 -9.56 4.38 16.00
C ASN A 55 -9.82 3.77 17.40
N ASP A 56 -9.48 2.50 17.60
CA ASP A 56 -9.56 1.85 18.90
C ASP A 56 -8.39 2.27 19.81
N PRO A 57 -8.64 2.83 21.02
CA PRO A 57 -7.58 3.31 21.90
C PRO A 57 -6.56 2.23 22.32
N GLU A 58 -7.01 1.00 22.55
CA GLU A 58 -6.13 -0.10 22.97
C GLU A 58 -5.20 -0.52 21.81
N SER A 59 -5.77 -0.69 20.62
CA SER A 59 -5.03 -1.02 19.40
C SER A 59 -4.05 0.08 19.02
N LYS A 60 -4.45 1.35 19.15
CA LYS A 60 -3.57 2.51 18.95
C LYS A 60 -2.36 2.49 19.89
N GLN A 61 -2.54 2.12 21.17
CA GLN A 61 -1.43 1.96 22.10
C GLN A 61 -0.49 0.83 21.69
N LYS A 62 -1.01 -0.32 21.22
CA LYS A 62 -0.19 -1.43 20.73
C LYS A 62 0.61 -1.07 19.49
N ILE A 63 -0.01 -0.36 18.54
CA ILE A 63 0.66 0.14 17.33
C ILE A 63 1.78 1.12 17.72
N LYS A 64 1.51 2.05 18.64
CA LYS A 64 2.52 2.96 19.16
C LYS A 64 3.68 2.21 19.83
N ALA A 65 3.39 1.22 20.68
CA ALA A 65 4.42 0.44 21.34
C ALA A 65 5.30 -0.34 20.34
N ALA A 66 4.70 -0.89 19.28
CA ALA A 66 5.43 -1.53 18.19
C ALA A 66 6.32 -0.54 17.43
N ALA A 67 5.81 0.66 17.14
CA ALA A 67 6.56 1.73 16.48
C ALA A 67 7.76 2.20 17.34
N ASP A 68 7.53 2.44 18.64
CA ASP A 68 8.58 2.86 19.57
C ASP A 68 9.66 1.77 19.70
N SER A 69 9.26 0.48 19.72
CA SER A 69 10.17 -0.67 19.71
C SER A 69 11.01 -0.72 18.42
N ALA A 70 10.37 -0.54 17.26
CA ALA A 70 11.06 -0.51 15.97
C ALA A 70 12.09 0.64 15.90
N ASP A 71 11.73 1.85 16.35
CA ASP A 71 12.67 2.97 16.36
C ASP A 71 13.83 2.76 17.34
N LYS A 72 13.57 2.16 18.51
CA LYS A 72 14.63 1.77 19.46
C LYS A 72 15.64 0.82 18.81
N TYR A 73 15.18 -0.27 18.21
CA TYR A 73 16.07 -1.25 17.57
C TYR A 73 16.78 -0.66 16.35
N ARG A 74 16.10 0.16 15.57
CA ARG A 74 16.72 0.88 14.45
C ARG A 74 17.90 1.74 14.93
N LYS A 75 17.73 2.52 16.00
CA LYS A 75 18.81 3.33 16.59
C LYS A 75 19.93 2.46 17.15
N GLN A 76 19.59 1.41 17.91
CA GLN A 76 20.55 0.52 18.56
C GLN A 76 21.44 -0.21 17.54
N PHE A 77 20.86 -0.67 16.43
CA PHE A 77 21.58 -1.46 15.41
C PHE A 77 21.92 -0.64 14.15
N ASN A 78 21.77 0.69 14.21
CA ASN A 78 22.00 1.62 13.11
C ASN A 78 21.34 1.18 11.79
N ILE A 79 20.10 0.69 11.88
CA ILE A 79 19.35 0.18 10.73
C ILE A 79 18.98 1.35 9.82
N LYS A 80 19.30 1.22 8.53
CA LYS A 80 18.99 2.20 7.49
C LYS A 80 18.10 1.57 6.44
N VAL A 81 16.96 2.20 6.15
CA VAL A 81 16.14 1.83 5.00
C VAL A 81 16.87 2.28 3.74
N LYS A 82 17.28 1.32 2.90
CA LYS A 82 17.96 1.60 1.62
C LYS A 82 16.96 1.89 0.51
N SER A 83 15.93 1.04 0.42
CA SER A 83 14.87 1.18 -0.58
C SER A 83 13.59 0.49 -0.14
N ILE A 84 12.48 1.03 -0.58
CA ILE A 84 11.16 0.39 -0.53
C ILE A 84 10.62 0.41 -1.96
N ILE A 85 10.38 -0.77 -2.53
CA ILE A 85 9.85 -0.94 -3.88
C ILE A 85 8.41 -1.39 -3.76
N ILE A 86 7.51 -0.66 -4.41
CA ILE A 86 6.09 -0.99 -4.50
C ILE A 86 5.80 -1.50 -5.92
N GLY A 87 5.38 -2.76 -5.99
CA GLY A 87 4.97 -3.43 -7.21
C GLY A 87 3.66 -2.89 -7.79
N ASN A 88 3.19 -3.56 -8.84
CA ASN A 88 1.88 -3.25 -9.40
C ASN A 88 0.80 -3.97 -8.58
N PRO A 89 -0.30 -3.28 -8.22
CA PRO A 89 -1.44 -3.95 -7.59
C PRO A 89 -2.02 -5.04 -8.48
N SER A 90 -2.56 -6.09 -7.86
CA SER A 90 -3.36 -7.10 -8.53
C SER A 90 -4.64 -6.51 -9.12
N THR A 91 -5.40 -7.33 -9.84
CA THR A 91 -6.79 -7.00 -10.14
C THR A 91 -7.53 -6.67 -8.85
N VAL A 92 -8.32 -5.60 -8.89
CA VAL A 92 -9.16 -5.18 -7.77
C VAL A 92 -10.39 -6.08 -7.72
N VAL A 93 -10.67 -6.65 -6.55
CA VAL A 93 -11.85 -7.49 -6.32
C VAL A 93 -12.70 -6.88 -5.21
N THR A 94 -14.02 -6.98 -5.33
CA THR A 94 -14.94 -6.54 -4.28
C THR A 94 -15.54 -7.76 -3.59
N HIS A 95 -15.39 -7.85 -2.28
CA HIS A 95 -15.99 -8.92 -1.48
C HIS A 95 -16.61 -8.32 -0.22
N ASN A 96 -17.87 -8.66 0.06
CA ASN A 96 -18.67 -8.10 1.16
C ASN A 96 -18.65 -6.56 1.23
N GLY A 97 -18.70 -5.90 0.07
CA GLY A 97 -18.68 -4.43 -0.02
C GLY A 97 -17.31 -3.78 0.24
N VAL A 98 -16.24 -4.56 0.34
CA VAL A 98 -14.87 -4.07 0.52
C VAL A 98 -14.07 -4.34 -0.76
N MET A 99 -13.49 -3.29 -1.33
CA MET A 99 -12.52 -3.40 -2.42
C MET A 99 -11.18 -3.88 -1.89
N GLN A 100 -10.55 -4.82 -2.59
CA GLN A 100 -9.32 -5.47 -2.17
C GLN A 100 -8.33 -5.60 -3.33
N ALA A 101 -7.05 -5.41 -3.05
CA ALA A 101 -5.97 -5.71 -3.99
C ALA A 101 -4.70 -6.15 -3.25
N ALA A 102 -3.96 -7.08 -3.83
CA ALA A 102 -2.64 -7.47 -3.36
C ALA A 102 -1.58 -6.58 -4.01
N ILE A 103 -0.60 -6.10 -3.24
CA ILE A 103 0.49 -5.26 -3.73
C ILE A 103 1.82 -5.86 -3.28
N PRO A 104 2.67 -6.34 -4.21
CA PRO A 104 4.02 -6.76 -3.86
C PRO A 104 4.82 -5.59 -3.31
N GLN A 105 5.56 -5.80 -2.23
CA GLN A 105 6.45 -4.83 -1.62
C GLN A 105 7.78 -5.48 -1.26
N THR A 106 8.87 -4.86 -1.68
CA THR A 106 10.23 -5.25 -1.29
C THR A 106 10.86 -4.14 -0.45
N ILE A 107 11.36 -4.48 0.72
CA ILE A 107 12.10 -3.57 1.59
C ILE A 107 13.53 -4.06 1.71
N ALA A 108 14.49 -3.20 1.35
CA ALA A 108 15.90 -3.44 1.62
C ALA A 108 16.35 -2.56 2.79
N VAL A 109 16.89 -3.19 3.82
CA VAL A 109 17.50 -2.51 4.98
C VAL A 109 18.96 -2.89 5.12
N GLU A 110 19.77 -1.94 5.57
CA GLU A 110 21.16 -2.16 5.94
C GLU A 110 21.27 -2.12 7.46
N ALA A 111 21.85 -3.18 8.04
CA ALA A 111 22.15 -3.28 9.46
C ALA A 111 23.65 -3.58 9.65
N LEU A 112 24.14 -3.52 10.88
CA LEU A 112 25.54 -3.79 11.21
C LEU A 112 26.07 -5.14 10.70
N MET A 113 25.19 -6.15 10.57
CA MET A 113 25.57 -7.50 10.17
C MET A 113 25.37 -7.81 8.68
N GLY A 114 24.95 -6.81 7.90
CA GLY A 114 24.73 -6.94 6.46
C GLY A 114 23.41 -6.32 6.01
N SER A 115 23.09 -6.54 4.75
CA SER A 115 21.83 -6.11 4.16
C SER A 115 20.78 -7.22 4.27
N ILE A 116 19.56 -6.84 4.61
CA ILE A 116 18.39 -7.72 4.66
C ILE A 116 17.40 -7.20 3.62
N GLU A 117 16.92 -8.11 2.78
CA GLU A 117 15.85 -7.84 1.84
C GLU A 117 14.63 -8.66 2.24
N THR A 118 13.48 -8.00 2.36
CA THR A 118 12.22 -8.63 2.73
C THR A 118 11.22 -8.40 1.63
N GLU A 119 10.71 -9.49 1.06
CA GLU A 119 9.58 -9.48 0.14
C GLU A 119 8.29 -9.75 0.90
N THR A 120 7.30 -8.90 0.70
CA THR A 120 6.01 -8.93 1.39
C THR A 120 4.90 -8.68 0.39
N THR A 121 3.69 -9.17 0.70
CA THR A 121 2.49 -8.79 -0.04
C THR A 121 1.61 -7.94 0.89
N LEU A 122 1.39 -6.69 0.52
CA LEU A 122 0.42 -5.82 1.18
C LEU A 122 -0.98 -6.16 0.69
N ILE A 123 -1.97 -6.04 1.57
CA ILE A 123 -3.38 -6.15 1.22
C ILE A 123 -3.99 -4.76 1.35
N ALA A 124 -4.30 -4.13 0.22
CA ALA A 124 -5.04 -2.88 0.19
C ALA A 124 -6.53 -3.17 0.36
N LEU A 125 -7.18 -2.43 1.25
CA LEU A 125 -8.60 -2.52 1.54
C LEU A 125 -9.22 -1.12 1.46
N SER A 126 -10.41 -1.00 0.86
CA SER A 126 -11.18 0.23 0.85
C SER A 126 -12.69 -0.06 0.88
N THR A 127 -13.43 0.85 1.52
CA THR A 127 -14.90 0.86 1.58
C THR A 127 -15.49 2.06 0.83
N ASP A 128 -14.64 2.83 0.15
CA ASP A 128 -15.04 4.02 -0.60
C ASP A 128 -15.76 3.66 -1.91
#